data_AF-A0A5Q4EII3-F1
#
_entry.id   AF-A0A5Q4EII3-F1
#
_cell.length_a   1.000
_cell.length_b   1.000
_cell.length_c   1.000
_cell.angle_alpha   90.00
_cell.angle_beta   90.00
_cell.angle_gamma   90.00
#
_symmetry.space_group_name_H-M   'P 1'
#
loop_
_entity.id
_entity.type
_entity.pdbx_description
1 polymer ?
#
loop_
_entity_poly.entity_id
_entity_poly.type
_entity_poly.pdbx_seq_one_letter_code
_entity_poly.pdbx_strand_id
1 'polypeptide(L)'
;MKKLIALSILLSLSLSLDLYSQDSRALRAARMSFSSAERNFKNSSFEEAAREYAIVINTIPASTDSRKHLEMRLESLIKLVDIHFYHHVNVSKACEYVQQYSTNMNVVRNQGTLRASTLLTYQRVEQEFASEHEPKCRAYKGIDSDMDRFKQKFEEEFE
;
A
#
# COMPACT_ATOMS: atom_id res chain seq x y z
N MET A 1 31.86 -36.46 -13.45
CA MET A 1 31.14 -35.25 -13.88
C MET A 1 29.63 -35.30 -13.62
N LYS A 2 28.89 -36.35 -14.03
CA LYS A 2 27.43 -36.46 -13.78
C LYS A 2 27.00 -36.36 -12.30
N LYS A 3 27.80 -36.88 -11.36
CA LYS A 3 27.53 -36.81 -9.91
C LYS A 3 27.71 -35.41 -9.31
N LEU A 4 28.53 -34.55 -9.91
CA LEU A 4 28.75 -33.17 -9.45
C LEU A 4 27.60 -32.24 -9.88
N ILE A 5 27.03 -32.48 -11.06
CA ILE A 5 25.88 -31.72 -11.58
C ILE A 5 24.62 -31.99 -10.73
N ALA A 6 24.41 -33.24 -10.31
CA ALA A 6 23.31 -33.59 -9.42
C ALA A 6 23.42 -32.88 -8.05
N LEU A 7 24.65 -32.77 -7.53
CA LEU A 7 24.93 -32.10 -6.26
C LEU A 7 24.69 -30.58 -6.34
N SER A 8 25.07 -29.94 -7.45
CA SER A 8 24.84 -28.51 -7.66
C SER A 8 23.36 -28.17 -7.86
N ILE A 9 22.59 -29.06 -8.49
CA ILE A 9 21.13 -28.89 -8.65
C ILE A 9 20.42 -29.01 -7.29
N LEU A 10 20.79 -30.00 -6.46
CA LEU A 10 20.28 -30.17 -5.11
C LEU A 10 20.63 -28.99 -4.19
N LEU A 11 21.85 -28.43 -4.29
CA LEU A 11 22.23 -27.23 -3.54
C LEU A 11 21.45 -25.98 -3.98
N SER A 12 21.19 -25.83 -5.29
CA SER A 12 20.42 -24.69 -5.82
C SER A 12 18.93 -24.73 -5.43
N LEU A 13 18.37 -25.91 -5.19
CA LEU A 13 16.99 -26.09 -4.69
C LEU A 13 16.86 -25.74 -3.20
N SER A 14 17.94 -25.81 -2.43
CA SER A 14 17.95 -25.44 -1.00
C SER A 14 18.22 -23.95 -0.73
N LEU A 15 18.61 -23.17 -1.74
CA LEU A 15 18.98 -21.76 -1.60
C LEU A 15 17.81 -20.78 -1.80
N SER A 16 16.59 -21.27 -2.03
CA SER A 16 15.39 -20.41 -2.21
C SER A 16 14.47 -20.35 -1.00
N LEU A 17 14.94 -20.81 0.17
CA LEU A 17 14.25 -20.58 1.44
C LEU A 17 14.75 -19.26 2.05
N ASP A 18 14.54 -18.15 1.32
CA ASP A 18 14.35 -16.86 1.98
C ASP A 18 13.03 -16.96 2.75
N LEU A 19 13.14 -17.61 3.91
CA LEU A 19 12.14 -17.60 4.96
C LEU A 19 11.98 -16.15 5.37
N TYR A 20 11.02 -15.46 4.73
CA TYR A 20 10.30 -14.35 5.32
C TYR A 20 9.56 -14.89 6.55
N SER A 21 10.29 -15.25 7.61
CA SER A 21 9.69 -15.36 8.93
C SER A 21 9.30 -13.93 9.30
N GLN A 22 8.10 -13.51 8.91
CA GLN A 22 7.52 -12.26 9.38
C GLN A 22 7.63 -12.28 10.90
N ASP A 23 8.34 -11.31 11.47
CA ASP A 23 8.56 -11.28 12.92
C ASP A 23 7.20 -11.28 13.62
N SER A 24 6.94 -12.34 14.38
CA SER A 24 5.69 -12.52 15.11
C SER A 24 5.35 -11.34 16.02
N ARG A 25 6.38 -10.63 16.52
CA ARG A 25 6.23 -9.40 17.31
C ARG A 25 5.75 -8.25 16.45
N ALA A 26 6.34 -8.06 15.28
CA ALA A 26 5.91 -7.05 14.32
C ALA A 26 4.45 -7.30 13.87
N LEU A 27 4.08 -8.54 13.57
CA LEU A 27 2.68 -8.89 13.24
C LEU A 27 1.71 -8.71 14.42
N ARG A 28 2.17 -8.89 15.66
CA ARG A 28 1.37 -8.56 16.85
C ARG A 28 1.19 -7.05 16.97
N ALA A 29 2.25 -6.27 16.79
CA ALA A 29 2.20 -4.82 16.80
C ALA A 29 1.24 -4.30 15.71
N ALA A 30 1.35 -4.80 14.48
CA ALA A 30 0.44 -4.43 13.38
C ALA A 30 -1.03 -4.71 13.71
N ARG A 31 -1.35 -5.85 14.35
CA ARG A 31 -2.72 -6.15 14.79
C ARG A 31 -3.23 -5.19 15.87
N MET A 32 -2.36 -4.82 16.82
CA MET A 32 -2.68 -3.85 17.86
C MET A 32 -2.88 -2.45 17.25
N SER A 33 -1.99 -2.03 16.37
CA SER A 33 -2.09 -0.77 15.64
C SER A 33 -3.37 -0.72 14.80
N PHE A 34 -3.73 -1.79 14.09
CA PHE A 34 -4.98 -1.84 13.34
C PHE A 34 -6.21 -1.65 14.23
N SER A 35 -6.26 -2.34 15.37
CA SER A 35 -7.39 -2.24 16.30
C SER A 35 -7.47 -0.86 16.97
N SER A 36 -6.31 -0.25 17.24
CA SER A 36 -6.23 1.11 17.76
C SER A 36 -6.67 2.14 16.71
N ALA A 37 -6.24 1.95 15.46
CA ALA A 37 -6.55 2.83 14.34
C ALA A 37 -8.05 2.86 14.07
N GLU A 38 -8.71 1.69 14.08
CA GLU A 38 -10.17 1.57 13.94
C GLU A 38 -10.93 2.34 15.03
N ARG A 39 -10.44 2.30 16.28
CA ARG A 39 -11.03 3.05 17.39
C ARG A 39 -10.81 4.55 17.21
N ASN A 40 -9.59 4.97 16.89
CA ASN A 40 -9.25 6.37 16.67
C ASN A 40 -10.03 6.95 15.49
N PHE A 41 -10.18 6.21 14.40
CA PHE A 41 -10.99 6.59 13.24
C PHE A 41 -12.46 6.80 13.62
N LYS A 42 -13.06 5.87 14.39
CA LYS A 42 -14.44 5.98 14.88
C LYS A 42 -14.65 7.17 15.83
N ASN A 43 -13.62 7.54 16.57
CA ASN A 43 -13.63 8.70 17.47
C ASN A 43 -13.21 10.01 16.77
N SER A 44 -13.11 10.02 15.44
CA SER A 44 -12.66 11.17 14.64
C SER A 44 -11.25 11.68 14.98
N SER A 45 -10.43 10.86 15.65
CA SER A 45 -9.01 11.12 15.92
C SER A 45 -8.19 10.68 14.70
N PHE A 46 -8.37 11.38 13.58
CA PHE A 46 -7.89 10.96 12.27
C PHE A 46 -6.36 10.97 12.15
N GLU A 47 -5.67 11.86 12.88
CA GLU A 47 -4.22 11.92 12.86
C GLU A 47 -3.60 10.66 13.49
N GLU A 48 -4.06 10.31 14.68
CA GLU A 48 -3.68 9.08 15.38
C GLU A 48 -4.02 7.85 14.53
N ALA A 49 -5.23 7.81 13.96
CA ALA A 49 -5.66 6.72 13.09
C ALA A 49 -4.74 6.56 11.88
N ALA A 50 -4.39 7.65 11.19
CA ALA A 50 -3.50 7.62 10.04
C ALA A 50 -2.10 7.09 10.42
N ARG A 51 -1.53 7.55 11.53
CA ARG A 51 -0.22 7.04 11.99
C ARG A 51 -0.27 5.53 12.28
N GLU A 52 -1.35 5.06 12.89
CA GLU A 52 -1.48 3.64 13.25
C GLU A 52 -1.80 2.74 12.05
N TYR A 53 -2.65 3.17 11.10
CA TYR A 53 -2.85 2.46 9.83
C TYR A 53 -1.55 2.42 9.00
N ALA A 54 -0.74 3.49 9.02
CA ALA A 54 0.57 3.51 8.36
C ALA A 54 1.51 2.41 8.89
N ILE A 55 1.49 2.14 10.21
CA ILE A 55 2.27 1.04 10.81
C ILE A 55 1.83 -0.31 10.22
N VAL A 56 0.53 -0.54 10.03
CA VAL A 56 -0.01 -1.79 9.47
C VAL A 56 0.54 -2.02 8.06
N ILE A 57 0.47 -1.03 7.19
CA ILE A 57 0.92 -1.13 5.79
C ILE A 57 2.45 -1.11 5.65
N ASN A 58 3.20 -0.67 6.66
CA ASN A 58 4.66 -0.78 6.65
C ASN A 58 5.13 -2.12 7.20
N THR A 59 4.30 -2.81 7.98
CA THR A 59 4.66 -4.07 8.64
C THR A 59 4.21 -5.30 7.89
N ILE A 60 2.99 -5.30 7.34
CA ILE A 60 2.41 -6.46 6.67
C ILE A 60 2.68 -6.35 5.17
N PRO A 61 3.44 -7.26 4.54
CA PRO A 61 3.69 -7.18 3.10
C PRO A 61 2.44 -7.53 2.29
N ALA A 62 2.33 -6.97 1.08
CA ALA A 62 1.24 -7.28 0.14
C ALA A 62 1.25 -8.73 -0.32
N SER A 63 2.41 -9.39 -0.24
CA SER A 63 2.63 -10.78 -0.66
C SER A 63 2.35 -11.82 0.42
N THR A 64 1.77 -11.43 1.56
CA THR A 64 1.51 -12.32 2.70
C THR A 64 0.52 -13.45 2.34
N ASP A 65 0.75 -14.64 2.92
CA ASP A 65 -0.12 -15.82 2.78
C ASP A 65 -1.30 -15.81 3.77
N SER A 66 -1.26 -14.91 4.76
CA SER A 66 -2.34 -14.74 5.73
C SER A 66 -3.44 -13.84 5.18
N ARG A 67 -4.59 -14.44 4.85
CA ARG A 67 -5.81 -13.73 4.44
C ARG A 67 -6.18 -12.58 5.38
N LYS A 68 -6.16 -12.82 6.69
CA LYS A 68 -6.48 -11.79 7.70
C LYS A 68 -5.53 -10.60 7.62
N HIS A 69 -4.23 -10.86 7.49
CA HIS A 69 -3.24 -9.79 7.43
C HIS A 69 -3.36 -9.01 6.12
N LEU A 70 -3.67 -9.69 5.02
CA LEU A 70 -3.89 -9.05 3.74
C LEU A 70 -5.13 -8.15 3.73
N GLU A 71 -6.24 -8.62 4.31
CA GLU A 71 -7.45 -7.82 4.52
C GLU A 71 -7.15 -6.57 5.36
N MET A 72 -6.47 -6.71 6.51
CA MET A 72 -6.05 -5.57 7.34
C MET A 72 -5.19 -4.55 6.56
N ARG A 73 -4.26 -5.01 5.72
CA ARG A 73 -3.42 -4.14 4.90
C ARG A 73 -4.26 -3.35 3.89
N LEU A 74 -5.17 -4.02 3.17
CA LEU A 74 -6.02 -3.39 2.16
C LEU A 74 -7.00 -2.41 2.81
N GLU A 75 -7.62 -2.77 3.93
CA GLU A 75 -8.50 -1.88 4.69
C GLU A 75 -7.77 -0.66 5.22
N SER A 76 -6.55 -0.83 5.75
CA SER A 76 -5.71 0.28 6.21
C SER A 76 -5.41 1.27 5.07
N LEU A 77 -5.11 0.78 3.86
CA LEU A 77 -4.91 1.66 2.71
C LEU A 77 -6.16 2.43 2.33
N ILE A 78 -7.33 1.77 2.33
CA ILE A 78 -8.60 2.44 2.03
C ILE A 78 -8.85 3.58 3.03
N LYS A 79 -8.62 3.32 4.32
CA LYS A 79 -8.78 4.32 5.38
C LYS A 79 -7.75 5.45 5.29
N LEU A 80 -6.51 5.16 4.89
CA LEU A 80 -5.50 6.18 4.67
C LEU A 80 -5.86 7.10 3.49
N VAL A 81 -6.37 6.54 2.39
CA VAL A 81 -6.89 7.34 1.26
C VAL A 81 -8.00 8.28 1.74
N ASP A 82 -8.99 7.74 2.47
CA ASP A 82 -10.12 8.50 3.02
C ASP A 82 -9.65 9.65 3.95
N ILE A 83 -8.81 9.33 4.95
CA ILE A 83 -8.27 10.33 5.87
C ILE A 83 -7.54 11.46 5.13
N HIS A 84 -6.65 11.12 4.19
CA HIS A 84 -5.82 12.12 3.54
C HIS A 84 -6.57 12.92 2.46
N PHE A 85 -7.61 12.36 1.83
CA PHE A 85 -8.46 13.14 0.92
C PHE A 85 -9.43 14.05 1.68
N TYR A 86 -10.09 13.55 2.74
CA TYR A 86 -11.27 14.21 3.29
C TYR A 86 -11.10 14.81 4.69
N HIS A 87 -10.14 14.35 5.48
CA HIS A 87 -9.99 14.79 6.88
C HIS A 87 -8.71 15.60 7.14
N HIS A 88 -7.61 15.29 6.47
CA HIS A 88 -6.33 15.99 6.61
C HIS A 88 -5.92 16.81 5.38
N VAL A 89 -6.65 16.68 4.26
CA VAL A 89 -6.42 17.38 2.98
C VAL A 89 -4.94 17.38 2.58
N ASN A 90 -4.33 16.19 2.53
CA ASN A 90 -2.99 15.98 2.01
C ASN A 90 -3.08 15.15 0.73
N VAL A 91 -3.33 15.83 -0.39
CA VAL A 91 -3.59 15.20 -1.69
C VAL A 91 -2.40 14.36 -2.15
N SER A 92 -1.17 14.86 -2.00
CA SER A 92 0.04 14.10 -2.35
C SER A 92 0.08 12.75 -1.64
N LYS A 93 -0.12 12.75 -0.31
CA LYS A 93 -0.10 11.51 0.49
C LYS A 93 -1.25 10.58 0.13
N ALA A 94 -2.44 11.15 -0.12
CA ALA A 94 -3.59 10.37 -0.54
C ALA A 94 -3.31 9.65 -1.88
N CYS A 95 -2.70 10.35 -2.84
CA CYS A 95 -2.32 9.80 -4.13
C CYS A 95 -1.24 8.72 -4.04
N GLU A 96 -0.28 8.84 -3.11
CA GLU A 96 0.66 7.76 -2.80
C GLU A 96 -0.07 6.48 -2.36
N TYR A 97 -1.05 6.61 -1.46
CA TYR A 97 -1.81 5.46 -0.97
C TYR A 97 -2.76 4.85 -2.02
N VAL A 98 -3.34 5.67 -2.91
CA VAL A 98 -4.08 5.17 -4.09
C VAL A 98 -3.16 4.32 -4.98
N GLN A 99 -1.97 4.82 -5.30
CA GLN A 99 -1.01 4.08 -6.12
C GLN A 99 -0.54 2.78 -5.43
N GLN A 100 -0.29 2.85 -4.12
CA GLN A 100 0.11 1.69 -3.34
C GLN A 100 -1.01 0.65 -3.26
N TYR A 101 -2.28 1.07 -3.19
CA TYR A 101 -3.43 0.18 -3.24
C TYR A 101 -3.50 -0.58 -4.58
N SER A 102 -3.43 0.12 -5.72
CA SER A 102 -3.44 -0.55 -7.03
C SER A 102 -2.24 -1.49 -7.20
N THR A 103 -1.06 -1.08 -6.75
CA THR A 103 0.14 -1.93 -6.78
C THR A 103 -0.05 -3.20 -5.95
N ASN A 104 -0.63 -3.10 -4.75
CA ASN A 104 -0.95 -4.27 -3.94
C ASN A 104 -2.00 -5.15 -4.62
N MET A 105 -3.04 -4.57 -5.23
CA MET A 105 -4.09 -5.34 -5.93
C MET A 105 -3.54 -6.15 -7.10
N ASN A 106 -2.50 -5.67 -7.79
CA ASN A 106 -1.78 -6.46 -8.80
C ASN A 106 -1.11 -7.70 -8.20
N VAL A 107 -0.55 -7.60 -6.99
CA VAL A 107 0.03 -8.76 -6.29
C VAL A 107 -1.08 -9.70 -5.82
N VAL A 108 -2.09 -9.17 -5.13
CA VAL A 108 -3.16 -9.94 -4.49
C VAL A 108 -3.96 -10.77 -5.48
N ARG A 109 -4.27 -10.22 -6.67
CA ARG A 109 -4.98 -10.94 -7.73
C ARG A 109 -4.26 -12.21 -8.17
N ASN A 110 -2.94 -12.20 -8.15
CA ASN A 110 -2.10 -13.30 -8.66
C ASN A 110 -1.75 -14.34 -7.59
N GLN A 111 -1.98 -14.05 -6.31
CA GLN A 111 -1.56 -14.95 -5.21
C GLN A 111 -2.60 -15.96 -4.76
N GLY A 112 -3.90 -15.71 -4.99
CA GLY A 112 -4.96 -16.62 -4.56
C GLY A 112 -5.20 -16.68 -3.04
N THR A 113 -4.60 -15.78 -2.24
CA THR A 113 -4.76 -15.73 -0.78
C THR A 113 -6.20 -15.36 -0.35
N LEU A 114 -6.86 -14.47 -1.10
CA LEU A 114 -8.22 -14.03 -0.82
C LEU A 114 -9.25 -14.92 -1.51
N ARG A 115 -10.42 -15.10 -0.87
CA ARG A 115 -11.57 -15.73 -1.53
C ARG A 115 -12.07 -14.83 -2.67
N ALA A 116 -12.59 -15.43 -3.74
CA ALA A 116 -13.10 -14.70 -4.90
C ALA A 116 -14.10 -13.59 -4.53
N SER A 117 -15.01 -13.85 -3.59
CA SER A 117 -15.98 -12.84 -3.12
C SER A 117 -15.30 -11.62 -2.48
N THR A 118 -14.28 -11.85 -1.66
CA THR A 118 -13.52 -10.78 -0.99
C THR A 118 -12.67 -10.02 -2.00
N LEU A 119 -12.05 -10.73 -2.95
CA LEU A 119 -11.27 -10.14 -4.03
C LEU A 119 -12.13 -9.19 -4.88
N LEU A 120 -13.36 -9.59 -5.22
CA LEU A 120 -14.30 -8.74 -5.95
C LEU A 120 -14.65 -7.46 -5.19
N THR A 121 -14.79 -7.51 -3.86
CA THR A 121 -15.02 -6.32 -3.05
C THR A 121 -13.86 -5.33 -3.19
N TYR A 122 -12.62 -5.77 -3.01
CA TYR A 122 -11.46 -4.90 -3.14
C TYR A 122 -11.20 -4.44 -4.59
N GLN A 123 -11.55 -5.26 -5.58
CA GLN A 123 -11.48 -4.86 -6.99
C GLN A 123 -12.48 -3.73 -7.32
N ARG A 124 -13.67 -3.71 -6.70
CA ARG A 124 -14.60 -2.58 -6.85
C ARG A 124 -14.03 -1.30 -6.26
N VAL A 125 -13.36 -1.39 -5.11
CA VAL A 125 -12.68 -0.24 -4.51
C VAL A 125 -11.52 0.24 -5.39
N GLU A 126 -10.75 -0.67 -6.01
CA GLU A 126 -9.72 -0.30 -7.00
C GLU A 126 -10.34 0.49 -8.18
N GLN A 127 -11.50 0.05 -8.68
CA GLN A 127 -12.22 0.75 -9.75
C GLN A 127 -12.73 2.13 -9.31
N GLU A 128 -13.26 2.25 -8.10
CA GLU A 128 -13.69 3.52 -7.51
C GLU A 128 -12.51 4.49 -7.36
N PHE A 129 -11.36 4.02 -6.90
CA PHE A 129 -10.14 4.84 -6.83
C PHE A 129 -9.69 5.29 -8.21
N ALA A 130 -9.76 4.42 -9.22
CA ALA A 130 -9.44 4.77 -10.61
C ALA A 130 -10.40 5.83 -11.20
N SER A 131 -11.70 5.76 -10.87
CA SER A 131 -12.69 6.69 -11.40
C SER A 131 -12.73 8.03 -10.65
N GLU A 132 -12.55 8.04 -9.33
CA GLU A 132 -12.81 9.21 -8.50
C GLU A 132 -11.55 9.90 -7.98
N HIS A 133 -10.51 9.14 -7.66
CA HIS A 133 -9.33 9.66 -6.96
C HIS A 133 -8.15 9.85 -7.90
N GLU A 134 -7.91 8.93 -8.83
CA GLU A 134 -6.84 9.09 -9.81
C GLU A 134 -6.95 10.34 -10.69
N PRO A 135 -8.14 10.78 -11.17
CA PRO A 135 -8.23 12.03 -11.91
C PRO A 135 -7.81 13.24 -11.08
N LYS A 136 -8.18 13.27 -9.79
CA LYS A 136 -7.76 14.32 -8.84
C LYS A 136 -6.24 14.29 -8.64
N CYS A 137 -5.66 13.09 -8.53
CA CYS A 137 -4.21 12.91 -8.44
C CYS A 137 -3.46 13.37 -9.70
N ARG A 138 -4.00 13.11 -10.90
CA ARG A 138 -3.43 13.59 -12.16
C ARG A 138 -3.50 15.10 -12.25
N ALA A 139 -4.64 15.70 -11.89
CA ALA A 139 -4.81 17.15 -11.88
C ALA A 139 -3.83 17.84 -10.91
N TYR A 140 -3.67 17.29 -9.70
CA TYR A 140 -2.72 17.80 -8.71
C TYR A 140 -1.28 17.80 -9.24
N LYS A 141 -0.82 16.68 -9.81
CA LYS A 141 0.53 16.60 -10.43
C LYS A 141 0.71 17.57 -11.61
N GLY A 142 -0.36 17.82 -12.37
CA GLY A 142 -0.34 18.78 -13.47
C GLY A 142 -0.08 20.21 -12.98
N ILE A 143 -0.75 20.63 -11.90
CA ILE A 143 -0.58 21.96 -11.30
C ILE A 143 0.86 22.16 -10.81
N ASP A 144 1.44 21.17 -10.12
CA ASP A 144 2.83 21.26 -9.66
C ASP A 144 3.80 21.42 -10.85
N SER A 145 3.58 20.68 -11.95
CA SER A 145 4.41 20.79 -13.15
C SER A 145 4.28 22.14 -13.88
N ASP A 146 3.11 22.77 -13.83
CA ASP A 146 2.89 24.09 -14.41
C ASP A 146 3.53 25.18 -13.54
N MET A 147 3.49 25.02 -12.22
CA MET A 147 4.17 25.91 -11.28
C MET A 147 5.69 25.84 -11.42
N ASP A 148 6.26 24.66 -11.57
CA ASP A 148 7.71 24.50 -11.75
C ASP A 148 8.18 25.09 -13.09
N ARG A 149 7.38 24.93 -14.16
CA ARG A 149 7.64 25.55 -15.46
C ARG A 149 7.57 27.08 -15.38
N PHE A 150 6.65 27.62 -14.59
CA PHE A 150 6.57 29.06 -14.34
C PHE A 150 7.82 29.57 -13.62
N LYS A 151 8.28 28.89 -12.57
CA LYS A 151 9.51 29.27 -11.84
C LYS A 151 10.73 29.29 -12.76
N GLN A 152 10.91 28.26 -13.59
CA GLN A 152 12.02 28.22 -14.55
C GLN A 152 11.99 29.40 -15.52
N LYS A 153 10.82 29.71 -16.11
CA LYS A 153 10.68 30.87 -17.00
C LYS A 153 10.96 32.20 -16.29
N PHE A 154 10.53 32.31 -15.04
CA PHE A 154 10.77 33.50 -14.24
C PHE A 154 12.26 33.68 -13.91
N GLU A 155 12.96 32.60 -13.55
CA GLU A 155 14.41 32.64 -13.35
C GLU A 155 15.15 33.00 -14.65
N GLU A 156 14.73 32.45 -15.80
CA GLU A 156 15.31 32.78 -17.12
C GLU A 156 15.06 34.22 -17.59
N GLU A 157 13.95 34.85 -17.20
CA GLU A 157 13.60 36.22 -17.62
C GLU A 157 14.15 37.33 -16.70
N PHE A 158 14.51 36.99 -15.46
CA PHE A 158 14.88 37.97 -14.43
C PHE A 158 16.29 37.79 -13.83
N GLU A 159 17.08 36.82 -14.31
CA GLU A 159 18.56 36.76 -14.17
C GLU A 159 19.26 37.22 -15.46
#